data_AF-A0A9P1E462-F1
#
_entry.id   AF-A0A9P1E462-F1
#
_cell.length_a   1.000
_cell.length_b   1.000
_cell.length_c   1.000
_cell.angle_alpha   90.00
_cell.angle_beta   90.00
_cell.angle_gamma   90.00
#
_symmetry.space_group_name_H-M   'P 1'
#
loop_
_entity.id
_entity.type
_entity.pdbx_description
1 polymer ?
#
loop_
_entity_poly.entity_id
_entity_poly.type
_entity_poly.pdbx_seq_one_letter_code
_entity_poly.pdbx_strand_id
1 'polypeptide(L)'
;MSPSVPLGGKCPEFVFTGEPLALTSLRVFGCATYVNHENGESEPKTKEFVFLGYNECIKGYRLWCRSEACFNVLSSRNVIFVEMNFLACLFLLMLLQMRWSICLLKFILIYLLKPNSNL
;
A
#
# COMPACT_ATOMS: atom_id res chain seq x y z
N MET A 1 -21.56 -10.76 -12.21
CA MET A 1 -21.98 -10.81 -10.79
C MET A 1 -20.74 -10.81 -9.92
N SER A 2 -20.72 -10.03 -8.84
CA SER A 2 -19.59 -10.05 -7.88
C SER A 2 -19.63 -11.34 -7.05
N PRO A 3 -18.48 -11.96 -6.73
CA PRO A 3 -18.45 -13.22 -5.97
C PRO A 3 -19.06 -13.13 -4.57
N SER A 4 -19.27 -11.93 -4.03
CA SER A 4 -19.94 -11.73 -2.73
C SER A 4 -21.47 -11.87 -2.77
N VAL A 5 -22.09 -11.70 -3.95
CA VAL A 5 -23.56 -11.79 -4.11
C VAL A 5 -24.11 -13.18 -3.74
N PRO A 6 -23.55 -14.30 -4.24
CA PRO A 6 -24.02 -15.64 -3.83
C PRO A 6 -23.76 -15.96 -2.35
N LEU A 7 -22.86 -15.21 -1.71
CA LEU A 7 -22.51 -15.37 -0.29
C LEU A 7 -23.33 -14.45 0.64
N GLY A 8 -24.35 -13.76 0.11
CA GLY A 8 -25.16 -12.83 0.89
C GLY A 8 -24.37 -11.62 1.40
N GLY A 9 -23.36 -11.19 0.65
CA GLY A 9 -22.47 -10.08 1.02
C GLY A 9 -21.39 -10.45 2.03
N LYS A 10 -21.31 -11.71 2.46
CA LYS A 10 -20.28 -12.18 3.39
C LYS A 10 -18.95 -12.44 2.67
N CYS A 11 -17.86 -12.29 3.41
CA CYS A 11 -16.53 -12.63 2.91
C CYS A 11 -16.39 -14.16 2.76
N PRO A 12 -15.81 -14.67 1.65
CA PRO A 12 -15.67 -16.11 1.42
C PRO A 12 -14.94 -16.84 2.54
N GLU A 13 -13.86 -16.24 3.06
CA GLU A 13 -13.06 -16.84 4.13
C GLU A 13 -13.89 -17.02 5.41
N PHE A 14 -14.69 -16.02 5.80
CA PHE A 14 -15.62 -16.13 6.92
C PHE A 14 -16.66 -17.25 6.72
N VAL A 15 -17.20 -17.38 5.50
CA VAL A 15 -18.16 -18.44 5.18
C VAL A 15 -17.51 -19.83 5.25
N PHE A 16 -16.23 -19.92 4.92
CA PHE A 16 -15.50 -21.18 4.89
C PHE A 16 -14.98 -21.62 6.27
N THR A 17 -14.47 -20.69 7.08
CA THR A 17 -13.88 -21.01 8.40
C THR A 17 -14.86 -20.87 9.55
N GLY A 18 -15.93 -20.07 9.39
CA GLY A 18 -16.86 -19.74 10.47
C GLY A 18 -16.31 -18.73 11.50
N GLU A 19 -15.06 -18.29 11.34
CA GLU A 19 -14.35 -17.39 12.25
C GLU A 19 -14.20 -15.98 11.64
N PRO A 20 -14.18 -14.91 12.46
CA PRO A 20 -13.96 -13.55 11.98
C PRO A 20 -12.60 -13.42 11.30
N LEU A 21 -12.54 -12.55 10.27
CA LEU A 21 -11.34 -12.35 9.48
C LEU A 21 -10.22 -11.71 10.32
N ALA A 22 -9.10 -12.42 10.45
CA ALA A 22 -7.90 -11.87 11.04
C ALA A 22 -7.12 -11.06 10.00
N LEU A 23 -7.30 -9.74 9.98
CA LEU A 23 -6.58 -8.82 9.08
C LEU A 23 -5.15 -8.48 9.55
N THR A 24 -4.55 -9.31 10.39
CA THR A 24 -3.24 -9.07 11.03
C THR A 24 -2.08 -9.05 10.05
N SER A 25 -2.25 -9.57 8.84
CA SER A 25 -1.28 -9.54 7.74
C SER A 25 -1.39 -8.30 6.86
N LEU A 26 -2.52 -7.57 6.95
CA LEU A 26 -2.71 -6.33 6.23
C LEU A 26 -1.93 -5.19 6.91
N ARG A 27 -1.40 -4.28 6.10
CA ARG A 27 -0.64 -3.10 6.53
C ARG A 27 -1.21 -1.87 5.88
N VAL A 28 -1.12 -0.73 6.57
CA VAL A 28 -1.70 0.51 6.05
C VAL A 28 -0.79 1.15 5.00
N PHE A 29 -1.33 1.35 3.79
CA PHE A 29 -0.63 2.00 2.69
C PHE A 29 -0.20 3.43 3.06
N GLY A 30 0.99 3.84 2.60
CA GLY A 30 1.51 5.18 2.83
C GLY A 30 2.08 5.43 4.24
N CYS A 31 2.12 4.42 5.11
CA CYS A 31 2.76 4.55 6.41
C CYS A 31 4.29 4.61 6.29
N ALA A 32 4.93 5.21 7.29
CA ALA A 32 6.37 5.17 7.44
C ALA A 32 6.83 3.75 7.80
N THR A 33 7.90 3.32 7.16
CA THR A 33 8.48 1.99 7.30
C THR A 33 9.99 2.07 7.40
N TYR A 34 10.56 1.14 8.16
CA TYR A 34 12.00 1.02 8.35
C TYR A 34 12.44 -0.38 7.95
N VAL A 35 13.46 -0.47 7.11
CA VAL A 35 14.07 -1.76 6.75
C VAL A 35 15.08 -2.11 7.82
N ASN A 36 14.91 -3.27 8.44
CA ASN A 36 15.90 -3.79 9.36
C ASN A 36 16.98 -4.51 8.53
N HIS A 37 18.19 -3.98 8.53
CA HIS A 37 19.33 -4.68 7.94
C HIS A 37 19.88 -5.62 9.01
N GLU A 38 19.74 -6.93 8.79
CA GLU A 38 20.21 -7.99 9.71
C GLU A 38 21.74 -8.06 9.80
N ASN A 39 22.45 -7.20 9.07
CA ASN A 39 23.90 -7.15 9.05
C ASN A 39 24.37 -6.30 10.22
N GLY A 40 25.00 -6.94 11.21
CA GLY A 40 25.47 -6.37 12.48
C GLY A 40 26.56 -5.29 12.37
N GLU A 41 26.40 -4.31 11.50
CA GLU A 41 27.25 -3.12 11.41
C GLU A 41 26.51 -1.92 11.98
N SER A 42 27.10 -1.37 13.03
CA SER A 42 26.63 -0.24 13.82
C SER A 42 26.76 1.07 13.05
N GLU A 43 25.86 1.34 12.10
CA GLU A 43 25.59 2.70 11.64
C GLU A 43 24.08 2.89 11.37
N PRO A 44 23.34 3.65 12.21
CA PRO A 44 21.90 3.82 12.05
C PRO A 44 21.62 4.94 11.05
N LYS A 45 21.92 4.73 9.77
CA LYS A 45 21.20 5.45 8.72
C LYS A 45 19.91 4.69 8.46
N THR A 46 19.01 4.69 9.44
CA THR A 46 17.68 4.11 9.28
C THR A 46 16.94 4.93 8.24
N LYS A 47 17.10 4.56 6.96
CA LYS A 47 16.40 5.23 5.87
C LYS A 47 14.91 5.02 6.10
N GLU A 48 14.17 6.12 6.13
CA GLU A 48 12.72 6.10 6.16
C GLU A 48 12.19 5.74 4.77
N PHE A 49 11.30 4.75 4.73
CA PHE A 49 10.61 4.32 3.54
C PHE A 49 9.10 4.53 3.68
N VAL A 50 8.41 4.65 2.54
CA VAL A 50 6.94 4.66 2.47
C VAL A 50 6.45 3.31 2.00
N PHE A 51 5.51 2.70 2.72
CA PHE A 51 4.88 1.46 2.29
C PHE A 51 3.98 1.70 1.07
N LEU A 52 4.33 1.09 -0.07
CA LEU A 52 3.56 1.17 -1.31
C LEU A 52 2.59 0.00 -1.49
N GLY A 53 2.89 -1.16 -0.90
CA GLY A 53 2.05 -2.34 -1.02
C GLY A 53 2.83 -3.65 -1.07
N TYR A 54 2.15 -4.69 -1.51
CA TYR A 54 2.71 -6.03 -1.62
C TYR A 54 3.39 -6.22 -2.98
N ASN A 55 4.48 -6.98 -3.01
CA ASN A 55 5.11 -7.40 -4.25
C ASN A 55 4.31 -8.56 -4.87
N GLU A 56 4.15 -8.55 -6.19
CA GLU A 56 3.34 -9.52 -6.94
C GLU A 56 4.07 -10.86 -7.14
N CYS A 57 5.39 -10.84 -7.27
CA CYS A 57 6.18 -12.01 -7.67
C CYS A 57 6.95 -12.65 -6.50
N ILE A 58 7.21 -11.89 -5.44
CA ILE A 58 8.05 -12.32 -4.32
C ILE A 58 7.32 -12.00 -3.03
N LYS A 59 7.40 -12.91 -2.05
CA LYS A 59 6.94 -12.64 -0.68
C LYS A 59 7.77 -11.49 -0.12
N GLY A 60 7.23 -10.27 -0.13
CA GLY A 60 7.94 -9.06 0.27
C GLY A 60 7.07 -7.81 0.07
N TYR A 61 7.49 -6.72 0.70
CA TYR A 61 6.81 -5.44 0.68
C TYR A 61 7.53 -4.49 -0.29
N ARG A 62 6.74 -3.75 -1.09
CA ARG A 62 7.21 -2.65 -1.92
C ARG A 62 7.31 -1.39 -1.07
N LEU A 63 8.51 -0.84 -1.01
CA LEU A 63 8.87 0.31 -0.20
C LEU A 63 9.48 1.39 -1.10
N TRP A 64 9.13 2.65 -0.86
CA TRP A 64 9.73 3.77 -1.58
C TRP A 64 10.66 4.57 -0.68
N CYS A 65 11.90 4.80 -1.14
CA CYS A 65 12.88 5.60 -0.43
C CYS A 65 12.62 7.10 -0.65
N ARG A 66 12.33 7.85 0.41
CA ARG A 66 12.15 9.32 0.32
C ARG A 66 13.47 10.08 0.19
N SER A 67 14.58 9.46 0.63
CA SER A 67 15.90 10.11 0.61
C SER A 67 16.46 10.27 -0.81
N GLU A 68 15.87 9.61 -1.80
CA GLU A 68 16.37 9.58 -3.17
C GLU A 68 15.47 10.44 -4.07
N ALA A 69 16.09 11.31 -4.89
CA ALA A 69 15.36 12.17 -5.81
C ALA A 69 14.65 11.37 -6.92
N CYS A 70 15.11 10.14 -7.19
CA CYS A 70 14.52 9.21 -8.14
C CYS A 70 13.53 8.28 -7.43
N PHE A 71 12.46 7.91 -8.14
CA PHE A 71 11.48 6.95 -7.64
C PHE A 71 12.06 5.52 -7.68
N ASN A 72 12.75 5.14 -6.60
CA ASN A 72 13.32 3.81 -6.44
C ASN A 72 12.47 2.98 -5.48
N VAL A 73 11.93 1.87 -5.99
CA VAL A 73 11.13 0.92 -5.20
C VAL A 73 12.01 -0.22 -4.74
N LEU A 74 12.15 -0.37 -3.43
CA LEU A 74 12.82 -1.49 -2.79
C LEU A 74 11.79 -2.59 -2.47
N SER A 75 12.20 -3.85 -2.64
CA SER A 75 11.41 -5.00 -2.19
C SER A 75 12.12 -5.68 -1.00
N SER A 76 11.55 -5.60 0.20
CA SER A 76 12.11 -6.23 1.40
C SER A 76 11.07 -7.02 2.19
N ARG A 77 11.53 -8.08 2.89
CA ARG A 77 10.71 -8.91 3.78
C ARG A 77 10.75 -8.42 5.23
N ASN A 78 11.90 -7.96 5.69
CA ASN A 78 12.12 -7.57 7.07
C ASN A 78 11.92 -6.06 7.22
N VAL A 79 10.68 -5.69 7.56
CA VAL A 79 10.23 -4.29 7.58
C VAL A 79 9.44 -4.05 8.86
N ILE A 80 9.75 -2.94 9.53
CA ILE A 80 9.03 -2.44 10.70
C ILE A 80 8.06 -1.37 10.21
N PHE A 81 6.78 -1.52 10.57
CA PHE A 81 5.71 -0.62 10.17
C PHE A 81 5.34 0.30 11.33
N VAL A 82 5.35 1.61 11.08
CA VAL A 82 4.85 2.61 12.03
C VAL A 82 3.56 3.19 11.48
N GLU A 83 2.48 2.45 11.68
CA GLU A 83 1.17 2.77 11.11
C GLU A 83 0.56 4.06 11.68
N MET A 84 1.03 4.53 12.84
CA MET A 84 0.62 5.82 13.41
C MET A 84 1.21 7.02 12.65
N ASN A 85 2.32 6.80 11.93
CA ASN A 85 2.99 7.84 11.18
C ASN A 85 2.59 7.75 9.70
N PHE A 86 1.45 8.35 9.40
CA PHE A 86 1.03 8.56 8.03
C PHE A 86 1.76 9.76 7.47
N LEU A 87 2.59 9.50 6.47
CA LEU A 87 3.19 10.54 5.64
C LEU A 87 2.13 11.12 4.67
N ALA A 88 0.92 11.41 5.18
CA ALA A 88 -0.26 11.81 4.41
C ALA A 88 -0.02 13.08 3.57
N CYS A 89 0.87 13.96 4.01
CA CYS A 89 1.26 15.15 3.25
C CYS A 89 2.01 14.80 1.93
N LEU A 90 2.65 13.62 1.86
CA LEU A 90 3.29 13.12 0.63
C LEU A 90 2.30 12.54 -0.37
N PHE A 91 1.09 12.12 0.00
CA PHE A 91 0.13 11.62 -1.01
C PHE A 91 -0.28 12.75 -1.96
N LEU A 92 -0.49 13.96 -1.43
CA LEU A 92 -0.72 15.18 -2.20
C LEU A 92 0.53 15.64 -2.96
N LEU A 93 1.72 15.57 -2.35
CA LEU A 93 2.95 15.94 -3.05
C LEU A 93 3.35 14.94 -4.14
N MET A 94 3.08 13.65 -3.98
CA MET A 94 3.25 12.63 -5.03
C MET A 94 2.29 12.92 -6.18
N LEU A 95 1.03 13.30 -5.93
CA LEU A 95 0.12 13.75 -6.97
C LEU A 95 0.55 15.07 -7.64
N LEU A 96 1.21 15.96 -6.90
CA LEU A 96 1.71 17.25 -7.40
C LEU A 96 3.06 17.13 -8.16
N GLN A 97 3.90 16.15 -7.83
CA GLN A 97 5.20 15.91 -8.48
C GLN A 97 5.13 14.90 -9.65
N MET A 98 4.01 14.18 -9.79
CA MET A 98 3.72 13.38 -10.97
C MET A 98 3.46 14.31 -12.15
N ARG A 99 4.52 14.59 -12.91
CA ARG A 99 4.54 15.32 -14.19
C ARG A 99 3.26 15.03 -14.98
N TRP A 100 2.36 16.02 -14.97
CA TRP A 100 1.06 15.97 -15.62
C TRP A 100 1.27 15.81 -17.13
N SER A 101 0.59 14.83 -17.73
CA SER A 101 -0.03 15.03 -19.04
C SER A 101 -1.11 14.00 -19.39
N ILE A 102 -1.10 12.75 -18.87
CA ILE A 102 -2.09 11.74 -19.36
C ILE A 102 -2.64 10.79 -18.27
N CYS A 103 -1.86 10.41 -17.25
CA CYS A 103 -2.30 9.38 -16.29
C CYS A 103 -3.32 9.89 -15.24
N LEU A 104 -3.25 11.16 -14.84
CA LEU A 104 -4.17 11.76 -13.86
C LEU A 104 -5.61 11.80 -14.37
N LEU A 105 -5.82 12.05 -15.68
CA LEU A 105 -7.17 11.99 -16.25
C LEU A 105 -7.76 10.59 -16.16
N LYS A 106 -6.97 9.54 -16.42
CA LYS A 106 -7.46 8.16 -16.28
C LYS A 106 -7.78 7.79 -14.83
N PHE A 107 -6.98 8.25 -13.88
CA PHE A 107 -7.22 7.98 -12.47
C PHE A 107 -8.46 8.72 -11.95
N ILE A 108 -8.62 10.00 -12.32
CA ILE A 108 -9.80 10.79 -11.95
C ILE A 108 -11.06 10.27 -12.66
N LEU A 109 -10.98 9.81 -13.92
CA LEU A 109 -12.13 9.21 -14.61
C LEU A 109 -12.59 7.91 -13.94
N ILE A 110 -11.67 7.09 -13.44
CA ILE A 110 -12.02 5.83 -12.77
C ILE A 110 -12.67 6.09 -11.39
N TYR A 111 -12.24 7.12 -10.67
CA TYR A 111 -12.72 7.40 -9.32
C TYR A 111 -13.91 8.39 -9.25
N LEU A 112 -14.02 9.36 -10.17
CA LEU A 112 -15.11 10.36 -10.17
C LEU A 112 -16.25 10.04 -11.15
N LEU A 113 -16.01 9.23 -12.19
CA LEU A 113 -17.01 8.86 -13.21
C LEU A 113 -17.43 7.39 -13.11
N LYS A 114 -17.52 6.85 -11.88
CA LYS A 114 -18.35 5.68 -11.63
C LYS A 114 -19.72 6.18 -11.19
N PRO A 115 -20.71 6.34 -12.11
CA PRO A 115 -22.04 6.71 -11.71
C PRO A 115 -22.58 5.64 -10.76
N ASN A 116 -23.13 6.10 -9.64
CA ASN A 116 -24.09 5.35 -8.84
C ASN A 116 -25.26 4.95 -9.75
N SER A 117 -25.16 3.82 -10.44
CA SER A 117 -26.32 3.11 -10.97
C SER A 117 -26.85 2.20 -9.88
N ASN A 118 -27.48 2.82 -8.87
CA ASN A 118 -28.53 2.17 -8.10
C ASN A 118 -29.82 2.38 -8.88
N LEU A 119 -30.16 1.40 -9.74
CA LEU A 119 -31.50 0.99 -10.15
C LEU A 119 -31.37 -0.45 -10.66
#